data_AF-A0A532UPH3-F1
#
_entry.id   AF-A0A532UPH3-F1
#
_cell.length_a   1.000
_cell.length_b   1.000
_cell.length_c   1.000
_cell.angle_alpha   90.00
_cell.angle_beta   90.00
_cell.angle_gamma   90.00
#
_symmetry.space_group_name_H-M   'P 1'
#
loop_
_entity.id
_entity.type
_entity.pdbx_description
1 polymer ?
#
loop_
_entity_poly.entity_id
_entity_poly.type
_entity_poly.pdbx_seq_one_letter_code
_entity_poly.pdbx_strand_id
1 'polypeptide(L)'
;MLYRRTKIVATIAPHTIHKVNGTAPDSTLNSSEVEKALSKLAESGVDVFRLNMSFRKKMGDEFIKWVFQWFKDHERSEAKDVTVLADLQGPKLRFGKIKPDEGITLEDGKSYKLYFKEDTQLNIEKHTEGNSDLAVVLLNDDFFRELGNSIRQGIEDQGVVEIGIGDGDTWLKVENEGSIKDNHIECKVSVGGKVKSGKGVMPKGISVEVDSVITDKDGRDLKFLLKEGNRFLSYIALSFVKHPLDILSLRKRIEEDKNLIAGQIERFKDLIPQDDRPDRDSILKRTLAPDIIAKIETIEAAKDKDTLNSIIDVADGVMVARGDLALQMNSEDVPGKQKEIIELCRLRGKPVITATQMLHSMEDHSRPTRAEVNDVFNAVMDGTDATMLSGETTNGKYPQEAVEIMGEVLSAAETYYYKCRRKHSVELDELSISLEEIISSAEQRLPDEENKMLKAVTDKSLRAVIRRIYDDKKEKNWRQSVTDMVCLSAWTMIISREIGAVIAATTSGRTARMLARYRPDIPIFGLTHDDENRRKLILSYGVYPLNIGLGSNTTEEMYESAFEVLKRHRYLITDNHPLAKENLVLTISGTPLGDPGTTNQLRLISLRERKLKLSDWLYVR
;
A
#
# COMPACT_ATOMS: atom_id res chain seq x y z
N MET A 1 10.41 -7.18 21.43
CA MET A 1 11.55 -6.40 20.88
C MET A 1 11.22 -4.93 21.00
N LEU A 2 12.21 -4.05 21.21
CA LEU A 2 11.95 -2.60 21.34
C LEU A 2 11.45 -1.93 20.03
N TYR A 3 11.67 -2.58 18.88
CA TYR A 3 11.44 -2.02 17.54
C TYR A 3 10.83 -3.07 16.62
N ARG A 4 9.53 -2.98 16.31
CA ARG A 4 8.89 -3.80 15.27
C ARG A 4 9.18 -3.19 13.90
N ARG A 5 9.76 -3.96 12.98
CA ARG A 5 10.21 -3.44 11.68
C ARG A 5 9.14 -3.54 10.59
N THR A 6 8.43 -4.65 10.56
CA THR A 6 7.30 -4.88 9.66
C THR A 6 6.12 -4.04 10.11
N LYS A 7 5.46 -3.39 9.15
CA LYS A 7 4.41 -2.40 9.42
C LYS A 7 3.01 -3.05 9.39
N ILE A 8 2.06 -2.46 10.12
CA ILE A 8 0.65 -2.85 10.09
C ILE A 8 -0.17 -1.77 9.40
N VAL A 9 -0.84 -2.17 8.33
CA VAL A 9 -1.90 -1.41 7.69
C VAL A 9 -3.24 -1.87 8.25
N ALA A 10 -4.03 -0.99 8.86
CA ALA A 10 -5.35 -1.31 9.39
C ALA A 10 -6.43 -0.54 8.66
N THR A 11 -7.42 -1.24 8.13
CA THR A 11 -8.57 -0.60 7.49
C THR A 11 -9.52 -0.05 8.55
N ILE A 12 -9.96 1.19 8.40
CA ILE A 12 -10.87 1.86 9.35
C ILE A 12 -12.18 2.27 8.68
N ALA A 13 -13.25 2.23 9.47
CA ALA A 13 -14.60 2.67 9.12
C ALA A 13 -15.34 3.13 10.39
N PRO A 14 -16.52 3.78 10.30
CA PRO A 14 -17.30 4.14 11.49
C PRO A 14 -17.55 2.97 12.46
N HIS A 15 -17.84 1.77 11.95
CA HIS A 15 -18.02 0.57 12.76
C HIS A 15 -16.75 0.17 13.54
N THR A 16 -15.55 0.44 13.01
CA THR A 16 -14.30 0.25 13.74
C THR A 16 -14.31 1.08 15.02
N ILE A 17 -14.70 2.35 14.91
CA ILE A 17 -14.68 3.31 16.02
C ILE A 17 -15.60 2.86 17.15
N HIS A 18 -16.82 2.44 16.80
CA HIS A 18 -17.78 1.93 17.79
C HIS A 18 -17.21 0.75 18.57
N LYS A 19 -16.59 -0.21 17.89
CA LYS A 19 -16.05 -1.41 18.52
C LYS A 19 -14.85 -1.11 19.41
N VAL A 20 -13.91 -0.29 18.94
CA VAL A 20 -12.74 0.14 19.73
C VAL A 20 -13.16 0.95 20.97
N ASN A 21 -14.25 1.71 20.88
CA ASN A 21 -14.77 2.48 22.02
C ASN A 21 -15.77 1.70 22.89
N GLY A 22 -16.22 0.51 22.46
CA GLY A 22 -17.25 -0.26 23.14
C GLY A 22 -18.64 0.40 23.11
N THR A 23 -18.93 1.20 22.09
CA THR A 23 -20.21 1.89 21.91
C THR A 23 -21.14 1.13 20.95
N ALA A 24 -22.45 1.39 21.07
CA ALA A 24 -23.44 0.73 20.21
C ALA A 24 -23.25 1.12 18.73
N PRO A 25 -23.43 0.20 17.76
CA PRO A 25 -23.19 0.46 16.33
C PRO A 25 -24.04 1.60 15.74
N ASP A 26 -25.22 1.87 16.32
CA ASP A 26 -26.16 2.88 15.85
C ASP A 26 -26.00 4.22 16.59
N SER A 27 -25.00 4.34 17.47
CA SER A 27 -24.73 5.60 18.18
C SER A 27 -24.16 6.66 17.23
N THR A 28 -24.53 7.93 17.44
CA THR A 28 -24.01 9.03 16.62
C THR A 28 -22.52 9.20 16.86
N LEU A 29 -21.73 9.03 15.81
CA LEU A 29 -20.29 9.28 15.85
C LEU A 29 -19.98 10.79 15.79
N ASN A 30 -18.90 11.21 16.44
CA ASN A 30 -18.36 12.57 16.37
C ASN A 30 -16.82 12.53 16.30
N SER A 31 -16.19 13.69 16.11
CA SER A 31 -14.73 13.79 15.97
C SER A 31 -13.95 13.28 17.19
N SER A 32 -14.45 13.50 18.41
CA SER A 32 -13.78 13.08 19.65
C SER A 32 -13.79 11.55 19.81
N GLU A 33 -14.89 10.89 19.42
CA GLU A 33 -14.96 9.43 19.41
C GLU A 33 -13.99 8.82 18.38
N VAL A 34 -13.87 9.44 17.21
CA VAL A 34 -12.89 9.04 16.19
C VAL A 34 -11.47 9.19 16.72
N GLU A 35 -11.12 10.35 17.28
CA GLU A 35 -9.82 10.60 17.88
C GLU A 35 -9.45 9.55 18.92
N LYS A 36 -10.35 9.28 19.88
CA LYS A 36 -10.13 8.28 20.93
C LYS A 36 -9.83 6.89 20.36
N ALA A 37 -10.57 6.46 19.34
CA ALA A 37 -10.36 5.14 18.75
C ALA A 37 -9.10 5.07 17.89
N LEU A 38 -8.78 6.12 17.13
CA LEU A 38 -7.55 6.17 16.33
C LEU A 38 -6.32 6.16 17.23
N SER A 39 -6.32 6.91 18.33
CA SER A 39 -5.23 6.89 19.31
C SER A 39 -5.04 5.49 19.91
N LYS A 40 -6.11 4.82 20.34
CA LYS A 40 -6.04 3.43 20.83
C LYS A 40 -5.47 2.45 19.80
N LEU A 41 -5.90 2.55 18.54
CA LEU A 41 -5.39 1.69 17.48
C LEU A 41 -3.91 1.97 17.18
N ALA A 42 -3.49 3.24 17.20
CA ALA A 42 -2.09 3.61 17.07
C ALA A 42 -1.25 3.05 18.23
N GLU A 43 -1.71 3.18 19.48
CA GLU A 43 -1.10 2.59 20.68
C GLU A 43 -0.99 1.06 20.60
N SER A 44 -1.98 0.41 19.99
CA SER A 44 -1.97 -1.05 19.76
C SER A 44 -0.98 -1.48 18.68
N GLY A 45 -0.44 -0.52 17.92
CA GLY A 45 0.61 -0.73 16.93
C GLY A 45 0.14 -0.69 15.48
N VAL A 46 -0.88 0.09 15.12
CA VAL A 46 -1.12 0.44 13.71
C VAL A 46 -0.04 1.42 13.23
N ASP A 47 0.50 1.24 12.02
CA ASP A 47 1.38 2.23 11.37
C ASP A 47 0.64 3.00 10.26
N VAL A 48 -0.30 2.37 9.56
CA VAL A 48 -1.01 2.97 8.44
C VAL A 48 -2.51 2.74 8.55
N PHE A 49 -3.29 3.82 8.63
CA PHE A 49 -4.74 3.75 8.52
C PHE A 49 -5.16 3.72 7.05
N ARG A 50 -5.91 2.69 6.65
CA ARG A 50 -6.46 2.54 5.30
C ARG A 50 -7.92 2.99 5.24
N LEU A 51 -8.22 3.90 4.33
CA LEU A 51 -9.58 4.32 3.96
C LEU A 51 -9.99 3.59 2.67
N ASN A 52 -10.96 2.66 2.77
CA ASN A 52 -11.45 1.93 1.60
C ASN A 52 -12.56 2.71 0.89
N MET A 53 -12.22 3.35 -0.24
CA MET A 53 -13.13 4.24 -0.95
C MET A 53 -14.28 3.51 -1.64
N SER A 54 -14.23 2.17 -1.76
CA SER A 54 -15.39 1.35 -2.18
C SER A 54 -16.61 1.59 -1.29
N PHE A 55 -16.41 1.99 -0.04
CA PHE A 55 -17.47 2.20 0.95
C PHE A 55 -17.67 3.65 1.35
N ARG A 56 -17.11 4.63 0.62
CA ARG A 56 -17.19 6.07 0.98
C ARG A 56 -18.62 6.51 1.32
N LYS A 57 -19.61 6.12 0.51
CA LYS A 57 -21.03 6.47 0.75
C LYS A 57 -21.56 5.93 2.09
N LYS A 58 -21.11 4.74 2.51
CA LYS A 58 -21.49 4.13 3.81
C LYS A 58 -20.68 4.72 4.96
N MET A 59 -19.40 5.04 4.74
CA MET A 59 -18.53 5.66 5.75
C MET A 59 -18.98 7.09 6.06
N GLY A 60 -19.48 7.83 5.06
CA GLY A 60 -19.82 9.24 5.16
C GLY A 60 -18.59 10.15 5.04
N ASP A 61 -18.75 11.28 4.37
CA ASP A 61 -17.65 12.23 4.13
C ASP A 61 -17.14 12.85 5.45
N GLU A 62 -18.01 13.06 6.43
CA GLU A 62 -17.65 13.62 7.74
C GLU A 62 -16.68 12.72 8.52
N PHE A 63 -16.87 11.39 8.47
CA PHE A 63 -15.94 10.46 9.09
C PHE A 63 -14.52 10.62 8.52
N ILE A 64 -14.40 10.69 7.18
CA ILE A 64 -13.10 10.84 6.52
C ILE A 64 -12.46 12.18 6.88
N LYS A 65 -13.25 13.25 6.96
CA LYS A 65 -12.76 14.57 7.43
C LYS A 65 -12.27 14.50 8.87
N TRP A 66 -12.97 13.82 9.77
CA TRP A 66 -12.53 13.64 11.15
C TRP A 66 -11.22 12.85 11.25
N VAL A 67 -11.02 11.84 10.40
CA VAL A 67 -9.73 11.13 10.31
C VAL A 67 -8.61 12.13 9.94
N PHE A 68 -8.77 12.93 8.89
CA PHE A 68 -7.75 13.92 8.52
C PHE A 68 -7.58 15.04 9.56
N GLN A 69 -8.67 15.44 10.21
CA GLN A 69 -8.64 16.42 11.29
C GLN A 69 -7.83 15.90 12.49
N TRP A 70 -7.94 14.61 12.84
CA TRP A 70 -7.13 13.98 13.86
C TRP A 70 -5.63 14.09 13.57
N PHE A 71 -5.21 13.79 12.33
CA PHE A 71 -3.81 13.98 11.89
C PHE A 71 -3.33 15.42 12.02
N LYS A 72 -4.21 16.38 11.74
CA LYS A 72 -3.91 17.81 11.87
C LYS A 72 -3.76 18.22 13.34
N ASP A 73 -4.63 17.74 14.20
CA ASP A 73 -4.62 18.08 15.63
C ASP A 73 -3.44 17.42 16.37
N HIS A 74 -2.97 16.27 15.89
CA HIS A 74 -1.90 15.48 16.51
C HIS A 74 -0.54 15.58 15.81
N GLU A 75 -0.37 16.53 14.87
CA GLU A 75 0.87 16.69 14.11
C GLU A 75 2.11 16.87 15.01
N ARG A 76 1.94 17.43 16.21
CA ARG A 76 3.02 17.70 17.16
C ARG A 76 3.20 16.63 18.25
N SER A 77 2.34 15.61 18.34
CA SER A 77 2.27 14.62 19.44
C SER A 77 2.54 13.16 18.98
N GLU A 78 1.96 12.17 19.67
CA GLU A 78 2.12 10.71 19.47
C GLU A 78 1.64 10.22 18.09
N ALA A 79 0.82 10.98 17.35
CA ALA A 79 0.47 10.66 15.96
C ALA A 79 1.63 10.82 14.96
N LYS A 80 2.85 11.07 15.44
CA LYS A 80 4.04 11.09 14.59
C LYS A 80 4.26 9.75 13.92
N ASP A 81 3.96 8.62 14.54
CA ASP A 81 4.39 7.33 14.00
C ASP A 81 3.35 6.62 13.12
N VAL A 82 2.27 7.31 12.74
CA VAL A 82 1.22 6.78 11.85
C VAL A 82 0.99 7.62 10.58
N THR A 83 0.36 7.02 9.58
CA THR A 83 0.00 7.69 8.32
C THR A 83 -1.31 7.18 7.71
N VAL A 84 -1.76 7.77 6.59
CA VAL A 84 -3.01 7.42 5.87
C VAL A 84 -2.74 6.95 4.44
N LEU A 85 -3.40 5.86 4.09
CA LEU A 85 -3.55 5.36 2.73
C LEU A 85 -5.02 5.37 2.33
N ALA A 86 -5.34 5.91 1.16
CA ALA A 86 -6.68 5.81 0.59
C ALA A 86 -6.70 4.81 -0.58
N ASP A 87 -7.61 3.85 -0.55
CA ASP A 87 -7.69 2.78 -1.54
C ASP A 87 -8.87 3.02 -2.49
N LEU A 88 -8.57 3.37 -3.75
CA LEU A 88 -9.56 3.63 -4.79
C LEU A 88 -10.25 2.33 -5.20
N GLN A 89 -11.51 2.42 -5.61
CA GLN A 89 -12.33 1.24 -5.87
C GLN A 89 -11.91 0.51 -7.16
N GLY A 90 -11.59 1.26 -8.21
CA GLY A 90 -11.39 0.73 -9.55
C GLY A 90 -12.68 0.22 -10.21
N PRO A 91 -12.58 -0.27 -11.46
CA PRO A 91 -13.68 -0.94 -12.15
C PRO A 91 -14.00 -2.24 -11.41
N LYS A 92 -15.25 -2.41 -10.98
CA LYS A 92 -15.68 -3.66 -10.32
C LYS A 92 -16.99 -4.13 -10.91
N LEU A 93 -16.97 -5.34 -11.44
CA LEU A 93 -18.18 -6.12 -11.70
C LEU A 93 -18.78 -6.51 -10.35
N ARG A 94 -20.00 -6.08 -10.09
CA ARG A 94 -20.70 -6.34 -8.83
C ARG A 94 -22.15 -6.66 -9.06
N PHE A 95 -22.65 -7.64 -8.31
CA PHE A 95 -24.08 -7.92 -8.22
C PHE A 95 -24.84 -6.64 -7.87
N GLY A 96 -25.92 -6.35 -8.59
CA GLY A 96 -26.84 -5.26 -8.30
C GLY A 96 -27.72 -5.58 -7.11
N LYS A 97 -28.91 -4.97 -7.06
CA LYS A 97 -29.84 -5.23 -5.96
C LYS A 97 -30.46 -6.63 -6.12
N ILE A 98 -30.14 -7.50 -5.17
CA ILE A 98 -30.74 -8.83 -4.98
C ILE A 98 -31.82 -8.70 -3.91
N LYS A 99 -33.01 -9.25 -4.18
CA LYS A 99 -34.07 -9.42 -3.19
C LYS A 99 -34.24 -10.92 -2.87
N PRO A 100 -34.48 -11.31 -1.61
CA PRO A 100 -34.51 -10.44 -0.41
C PRO A 100 -33.14 -9.86 -0.05
N ASP A 101 -33.11 -8.79 0.75
CA ASP A 101 -31.85 -8.07 1.10
C ASP A 101 -30.85 -8.97 1.87
N GLU A 102 -31.35 -10.03 2.50
CA GLU A 102 -30.54 -11.07 3.13
C GLU A 102 -29.71 -11.89 2.14
N GLY A 103 -30.01 -11.83 0.85
CA GLY A 103 -29.33 -12.57 -0.22
C GLY A 103 -30.01 -13.89 -0.59
N ILE A 104 -29.50 -14.51 -1.65
CA ILE A 104 -29.97 -15.79 -2.18
C ILE A 104 -28.88 -16.86 -1.99
N THR A 105 -29.27 -18.12 -1.91
CA THR A 105 -28.32 -19.25 -1.90
C THR A 105 -28.28 -19.87 -3.29
N LEU A 106 -27.09 -19.96 -3.86
CA LEU A 106 -26.83 -20.71 -5.09
C LEU A 106 -26.49 -22.15 -4.71
N GLU A 107 -27.17 -23.12 -5.31
CA GLU A 107 -26.96 -24.54 -5.01
C GLU A 107 -26.09 -25.22 -6.07
N ASP A 108 -25.21 -26.12 -5.62
CA ASP A 108 -24.30 -26.89 -6.48
C ASP A 108 -25.02 -27.55 -7.65
N GLY A 109 -24.46 -27.39 -8.85
CA GLY A 109 -24.96 -28.02 -10.06
C GLY A 109 -26.24 -27.40 -10.65
N LYS A 110 -26.89 -26.46 -9.97
CA LYS A 110 -28.03 -25.72 -10.55
C LYS A 110 -27.56 -24.71 -11.59
N SER A 111 -28.43 -24.41 -12.55
CA SER A 111 -28.19 -23.41 -13.59
C SER A 111 -28.81 -22.07 -13.21
N TYR A 112 -28.10 -20.98 -13.51
CA TYR A 112 -28.54 -19.60 -13.27
C TYR A 112 -28.22 -18.72 -14.48
N LYS A 113 -28.82 -17.53 -14.51
CA LYS A 113 -28.65 -16.54 -15.58
C LYS A 113 -28.15 -15.21 -15.01
N LEU A 114 -26.98 -14.77 -15.44
CA LEU A 114 -26.44 -13.44 -15.10
C LEU A 114 -26.94 -12.44 -16.14
N TYR A 115 -27.81 -11.51 -15.74
CA TYR A 115 -28.40 -10.52 -16.65
C TYR A 115 -27.61 -9.22 -16.67
N PHE A 116 -27.59 -8.56 -17.82
CA PHE A 116 -26.87 -7.31 -17.99
C PHE A 116 -27.80 -6.26 -18.55
N LYS A 117 -27.68 -5.04 -18.04
CA LYS A 117 -28.71 -4.03 -18.21
C LYS A 117 -28.52 -3.32 -19.55
N GLU A 118 -29.53 -3.41 -20.41
CA GLU A 118 -29.96 -2.26 -21.24
C GLU A 118 -31.47 -1.97 -21.10
N ASP A 119 -32.23 -2.80 -20.37
CA ASP A 119 -33.69 -2.68 -20.31
C ASP A 119 -34.22 -2.44 -18.89
N THR A 120 -34.77 -1.24 -18.67
CA THR A 120 -35.31 -0.74 -17.41
C THR A 120 -36.67 -1.35 -17.03
N GLN A 121 -37.04 -2.52 -17.59
CA GLN A 121 -38.32 -3.17 -17.33
C GLN A 121 -38.25 -4.66 -16.90
N LEU A 122 -37.07 -5.18 -16.53
CA LEU A 122 -37.03 -6.48 -15.82
C LEU A 122 -37.58 -6.30 -14.39
N ASN A 123 -38.90 -6.50 -14.25
CA ASN A 123 -39.59 -6.57 -12.97
C ASN A 123 -39.07 -7.78 -12.17
N ILE A 124 -38.00 -7.58 -11.41
CA ILE A 124 -37.35 -8.58 -10.54
C ILE A 124 -38.38 -9.27 -9.60
N GLU A 125 -39.42 -8.54 -9.20
CA GLU A 125 -40.51 -9.04 -8.34
C GLU A 125 -41.33 -10.16 -9.00
N LYS A 126 -41.55 -10.12 -10.32
CA LYS A 126 -42.31 -11.18 -11.03
C LYS A 126 -41.50 -12.45 -11.27
N HIS A 127 -40.16 -12.37 -11.29
CA HIS A 127 -39.30 -13.53 -11.55
C HIS A 127 -38.88 -14.27 -10.28
N THR A 128 -39.12 -13.69 -9.09
CA THR A 128 -38.83 -14.32 -7.79
C THR A 128 -40.02 -15.10 -7.22
N GLU A 129 -41.25 -14.82 -7.67
CA GLU A 129 -42.48 -15.41 -7.10
C GLU A 129 -43.00 -16.69 -7.80
N GLY A 130 -42.31 -17.25 -8.81
CA GLY A 130 -42.90 -18.35 -9.58
C GLY A 130 -41.98 -19.33 -10.32
N ASN A 131 -40.65 -19.27 -10.16
CA ASN A 131 -39.77 -20.30 -10.71
C ASN A 131 -38.53 -20.46 -9.82
N SER A 132 -38.32 -21.68 -9.31
CA SER A 132 -37.20 -22.07 -8.45
C SER A 132 -35.80 -21.96 -9.09
N ASP A 133 -35.73 -21.53 -10.35
CA ASP A 133 -34.56 -21.65 -11.22
C ASP A 133 -33.93 -20.29 -11.63
N LEU A 134 -34.40 -19.14 -11.10
CA LEU A 134 -33.99 -17.83 -11.61
C LEU A 134 -33.54 -16.84 -10.53
N ALA A 135 -32.22 -16.67 -10.38
CA ALA A 135 -31.63 -15.52 -9.73
C ALA A 135 -31.29 -14.45 -10.77
N VAL A 136 -32.07 -13.37 -10.82
CA VAL A 136 -31.75 -12.20 -11.66
C VAL A 136 -30.67 -11.39 -10.95
N VAL A 137 -29.54 -11.22 -11.62
CA VAL A 137 -28.44 -10.39 -11.14
C VAL A 137 -28.27 -9.28 -12.14
N LEU A 138 -28.46 -8.03 -11.72
CA LEU A 138 -28.19 -6.86 -12.55
C LEU A 138 -26.75 -6.39 -12.30
N LEU A 139 -25.86 -6.47 -13.29
CA LEU A 139 -24.58 -5.77 -13.21
C LEU A 139 -24.77 -4.30 -13.66
N ASN A 140 -24.07 -3.34 -13.05
CA ASN A 140 -24.15 -1.92 -13.43
C ASN A 140 -23.19 -1.62 -14.62
N ASP A 141 -23.74 -1.01 -15.68
CA ASP A 141 -23.12 -0.35 -16.86
C ASP A 141 -22.25 -1.17 -17.84
N ASP A 142 -22.11 -0.59 -19.06
CA ASP A 142 -21.44 -0.86 -20.37
C ASP A 142 -20.45 -2.04 -20.56
N PHE A 143 -19.99 -2.61 -19.46
CA PHE A 143 -18.99 -3.67 -19.36
C PHE A 143 -19.46 -5.03 -19.88
N PHE A 144 -20.74 -5.18 -20.16
CA PHE A 144 -21.34 -6.47 -20.52
C PHE A 144 -20.78 -7.04 -21.82
N ARG A 145 -20.75 -6.22 -22.86
CA ARG A 145 -20.31 -6.68 -24.19
C ARG A 145 -18.86 -7.13 -24.12
N GLU A 146 -18.02 -6.36 -23.45
CA GLU A 146 -16.60 -6.70 -23.28
C GLU A 146 -16.41 -7.93 -22.40
N LEU A 147 -17.19 -8.10 -21.32
CA LEU A 147 -17.18 -9.32 -20.53
C LEU A 147 -17.63 -10.54 -21.34
N GLY A 148 -18.71 -10.43 -22.10
CA GLY A 148 -19.21 -11.50 -22.97
C GLY A 148 -18.17 -11.91 -24.03
N ASN A 149 -17.51 -10.93 -24.65
CA ASN A 149 -16.41 -11.19 -25.59
C ASN A 149 -15.21 -11.85 -24.91
N SER A 150 -14.84 -11.37 -23.73
CA SER A 150 -13.74 -11.93 -22.94
C SER A 150 -14.03 -13.37 -22.52
N ILE A 151 -15.27 -13.70 -22.16
CA ILE A 151 -15.69 -15.06 -21.82
C ILE A 151 -15.69 -15.95 -23.07
N ARG A 152 -16.11 -15.46 -24.25
CA ARG A 152 -15.99 -16.24 -25.51
C ARG A 152 -14.54 -16.62 -25.77
N GLN A 153 -13.64 -15.65 -25.74
CA GLN A 153 -12.21 -15.90 -25.91
C GLN A 153 -11.67 -16.86 -24.85
N GLY A 154 -12.09 -16.70 -23.59
CA GLY A 154 -11.75 -17.63 -22.53
C GLY A 154 -12.23 -19.06 -22.80
N ILE A 155 -13.43 -19.25 -23.34
CA ILE A 155 -13.92 -20.59 -23.70
C ILE A 155 -13.08 -21.19 -24.83
N GLU A 156 -12.65 -20.39 -25.82
CA GLU A 156 -11.72 -20.84 -26.86
C GLU A 156 -10.36 -21.25 -26.29
N ASP A 157 -9.81 -20.45 -25.36
CA ASP A 157 -8.45 -20.63 -24.83
C ASP A 157 -8.35 -21.76 -23.79
N GLN A 158 -9.36 -21.92 -22.92
CA GLN A 158 -9.32 -22.85 -21.77
C GLN A 158 -10.53 -23.81 -21.70
N GLY A 159 -11.47 -23.77 -22.64
CA GLY A 159 -12.62 -24.67 -22.75
C GLY A 159 -13.78 -24.35 -21.80
N VAL A 160 -13.50 -23.93 -20.57
CA VAL A 160 -14.49 -23.51 -19.57
C VAL A 160 -14.02 -22.24 -18.88
N VAL A 161 -14.93 -21.30 -18.64
CA VAL A 161 -14.63 -20.10 -17.85
C VAL A 161 -15.33 -20.22 -16.50
N GLU A 162 -14.53 -20.21 -15.43
CA GLU A 162 -15.04 -20.08 -14.07
C GLU A 162 -15.24 -18.60 -13.72
N ILE A 163 -16.29 -18.30 -12.97
CA ILE A 163 -16.61 -16.96 -12.49
C ILE A 163 -16.74 -17.04 -10.97
N GLY A 164 -15.75 -16.46 -10.29
CA GLY A 164 -15.72 -16.35 -8.85
C GLY A 164 -16.60 -15.20 -8.36
N ILE A 165 -17.25 -15.42 -7.22
CA ILE A 165 -18.10 -14.42 -6.57
C ILE A 165 -17.52 -14.08 -5.21
N GLY A 166 -17.53 -12.79 -4.86
CA GLY A 166 -17.14 -12.33 -3.54
C GLY A 166 -15.67 -12.61 -3.25
N ASP A 167 -15.43 -13.50 -2.29
CA ASP A 167 -14.11 -13.84 -1.78
C ASP A 167 -13.66 -15.23 -2.28
N GLY A 168 -14.36 -15.81 -3.26
CA GLY A 168 -14.07 -17.12 -3.84
C GLY A 168 -14.75 -18.28 -3.12
N ASP A 169 -15.79 -18.00 -2.34
CA ASP A 169 -16.61 -18.99 -1.65
C ASP A 169 -17.75 -19.55 -2.52
N THR A 170 -18.10 -18.84 -3.60
CA THR A 170 -19.13 -19.25 -4.56
C THR A 170 -18.58 -19.13 -5.98
N TRP A 171 -18.82 -20.14 -6.81
CA TRP A 171 -18.29 -20.23 -8.17
C TRP A 171 -19.35 -20.66 -9.18
N LEU A 172 -19.31 -20.00 -10.32
CA LEU A 172 -20.10 -20.32 -11.50
C LEU A 172 -19.17 -20.80 -12.61
N LYS A 173 -19.70 -21.55 -13.57
CA LYS A 173 -18.99 -21.93 -14.79
C LYS A 173 -19.82 -21.70 -16.03
N VAL A 174 -19.14 -21.33 -17.11
CA VAL A 174 -19.68 -21.14 -18.46
C VAL A 174 -18.94 -22.11 -19.38
N GLU A 175 -19.65 -23.10 -19.92
CA GLU A 175 -19.05 -24.27 -20.58
C GLU A 175 -19.04 -24.19 -22.12
N ASN A 176 -19.79 -23.26 -22.72
CA ASN A 176 -19.83 -23.09 -24.17
C ASN A 176 -20.23 -21.68 -24.57
N GLU A 177 -19.80 -21.23 -25.75
CA GLU A 177 -20.12 -19.89 -26.27
C GLU A 177 -21.64 -19.66 -26.42
N GLY A 178 -22.38 -20.74 -26.66
CA GLY A 178 -23.84 -20.72 -26.75
C GLY A 178 -24.53 -20.24 -25.47
N SER A 179 -23.85 -20.28 -24.32
CA SER A 179 -24.34 -19.75 -23.05
C SER A 179 -24.34 -18.22 -22.98
N ILE A 180 -23.67 -17.52 -23.90
CA ILE A 180 -23.54 -16.07 -23.92
C ILE A 180 -24.61 -15.50 -24.86
N LYS A 181 -25.69 -14.99 -24.29
CA LYS A 181 -26.83 -14.39 -25.00
C LYS A 181 -26.69 -12.87 -25.05
N ASP A 182 -27.53 -12.20 -25.84
CA ASP A 182 -27.48 -10.74 -26.01
C ASP A 182 -27.81 -9.92 -24.75
N ASN A 183 -28.42 -10.54 -23.72
CA ASN A 183 -28.82 -9.85 -22.49
C ASN A 183 -28.46 -10.63 -21.20
N HIS A 184 -27.90 -11.83 -21.32
CA HIS A 184 -27.50 -12.63 -20.18
C HIS A 184 -26.45 -13.68 -20.51
N ILE A 185 -25.78 -14.18 -19.47
CA ILE A 185 -24.91 -15.35 -19.52
C ILE A 185 -25.57 -16.48 -18.72
N GLU A 186 -25.78 -17.61 -19.37
CA GLU A 186 -26.21 -18.85 -18.73
C GLU A 186 -25.00 -19.52 -18.08
N CYS A 187 -25.13 -19.92 -16.82
CA CYS A 187 -24.03 -20.48 -16.04
C CYS A 187 -24.52 -21.59 -15.14
N LYS A 188 -23.62 -22.50 -14.76
CA LYS A 188 -23.88 -23.57 -13.80
C LYS A 188 -23.09 -23.33 -12.53
N VAL A 189 -23.66 -23.56 -11.36
CA VAL A 189 -22.93 -23.46 -10.10
C VAL A 189 -21.95 -24.62 -9.99
N SER A 190 -20.67 -24.30 -9.87
CA SER A 190 -19.63 -25.27 -9.53
C SER A 190 -19.44 -25.38 -8.02
N VAL A 191 -19.54 -24.25 -7.29
CA VAL A 191 -19.51 -24.19 -5.83
C VAL A 191 -20.60 -23.24 -5.35
N GLY A 192 -21.55 -23.78 -4.58
CA GLY A 192 -22.69 -23.06 -4.05
C GLY A 192 -22.36 -22.23 -2.82
N GLY A 193 -23.19 -21.24 -2.57
CA GLY A 193 -22.97 -20.29 -1.47
C GLY A 193 -23.96 -19.14 -1.47
N LYS A 194 -23.87 -18.30 -0.45
CA LYS A 194 -24.80 -17.21 -0.23
C LYS A 194 -24.33 -15.92 -0.90
N VAL A 195 -25.10 -15.42 -1.85
CA VAL A 195 -24.80 -14.21 -2.62
C VAL A 195 -25.71 -13.07 -2.21
N LYS A 196 -25.11 -11.90 -1.95
CA LYS A 196 -25.81 -10.66 -1.54
C LYS A 196 -25.55 -9.53 -2.54
N SER A 197 -26.42 -8.51 -2.48
CA SER A 197 -26.25 -7.26 -3.22
C SER A 197 -24.86 -6.67 -3.07
N GLY A 198 -24.25 -6.25 -4.18
CA GLY A 198 -22.95 -5.57 -4.20
C GLY A 198 -21.72 -6.49 -4.08
N LYS A 199 -21.88 -7.81 -3.95
CA LYS A 199 -20.75 -8.75 -4.00
C LYS A 199 -20.01 -8.61 -5.34
N GLY A 200 -18.68 -8.79 -5.33
CA GLY A 200 -17.87 -8.74 -6.55
C GLY A 200 -18.07 -9.97 -7.42
N VAL A 201 -17.79 -9.83 -8.71
CA VAL A 201 -17.74 -10.91 -9.71
C VAL A 201 -16.41 -10.79 -10.42
N MET A 202 -15.72 -11.91 -10.62
CA MET A 202 -14.48 -11.93 -11.39
C MET A 202 -14.38 -13.22 -12.19
N PRO A 203 -14.22 -13.17 -13.52
CA PRO A 203 -13.93 -14.36 -14.29
C PRO A 203 -12.46 -14.75 -14.14
N LYS A 204 -12.21 -16.06 -14.06
CA LYS A 204 -10.88 -16.63 -13.83
C LYS A 204 -10.15 -16.85 -15.15
N GLY A 205 -8.85 -16.53 -15.15
CA GLY A 205 -7.95 -16.77 -16.28
C GLY A 205 -8.18 -15.88 -17.50
N ILE A 206 -9.09 -14.89 -17.44
CA ILE A 206 -9.39 -14.02 -18.57
C ILE A 206 -9.14 -12.54 -18.24
N SER A 207 -8.53 -11.82 -19.20
CA SER A 207 -8.49 -10.35 -19.16
C SER A 207 -9.88 -9.84 -19.47
N VAL A 208 -10.38 -8.91 -18.65
CA VAL A 208 -11.62 -8.18 -18.97
C VAL A 208 -11.29 -6.75 -19.33
N GLU A 209 -11.44 -6.40 -20.61
CA GLU A 209 -11.09 -5.07 -21.10
C GLU A 209 -11.94 -3.98 -20.44
N VAL A 210 -11.25 -2.94 -19.94
CA VAL A 210 -11.86 -1.74 -19.34
C VAL A 210 -11.47 -0.52 -20.18
N ASP A 211 -12.40 0.41 -20.39
CA ASP A 211 -12.07 1.70 -21.02
C ASP A 211 -11.05 2.49 -20.19
N SER A 212 -11.16 2.39 -18.86
CA SER A 212 -10.25 3.03 -17.91
C SER A 212 -10.24 2.30 -16.58
N VAL A 213 -9.05 2.05 -16.04
CA VAL A 213 -8.84 1.56 -14.67
C VAL A 213 -9.24 2.60 -13.62
N ILE A 214 -9.26 3.89 -13.99
CA ILE A 214 -9.72 4.97 -13.11
C ILE A 214 -11.16 5.31 -13.49
N THR A 215 -12.11 4.91 -12.66
CA THR A 215 -13.53 5.16 -12.92
C THR A 215 -13.92 6.62 -12.62
N ASP A 216 -15.11 7.03 -13.07
CA ASP A 216 -15.71 8.31 -12.69
C ASP A 216 -15.87 8.47 -11.18
N LYS A 217 -16.20 7.37 -10.49
CA LYS A 217 -16.29 7.34 -9.04
C LYS A 217 -14.90 7.57 -8.43
N ASP A 218 -13.88 6.86 -8.89
CA ASP A 218 -12.51 7.05 -8.41
C ASP A 218 -12.05 8.49 -8.64
N GLY A 219 -12.43 9.10 -9.75
CA GLY A 219 -12.18 10.51 -10.03
C GLY A 219 -12.82 11.48 -9.02
N ARG A 220 -14.06 11.24 -8.62
CA ARG A 220 -14.73 12.04 -7.58
C ARG A 220 -14.13 11.81 -6.19
N ASP A 221 -13.76 10.56 -5.89
CA ASP A 221 -13.13 10.20 -4.62
C ASP A 221 -11.73 10.78 -4.51
N LEU A 222 -10.94 10.73 -5.58
CA LEU A 222 -9.61 11.33 -5.67
C LEU A 222 -9.65 12.84 -5.39
N LYS A 223 -10.55 13.57 -6.07
CA LYS A 223 -10.72 15.02 -5.84
C LYS A 223 -11.07 15.35 -4.40
N PHE A 224 -11.96 14.57 -3.79
CA PHE A 224 -12.33 14.72 -2.40
C PHE A 224 -11.13 14.47 -1.47
N LEU A 225 -10.40 13.37 -1.68
CA LEU A 225 -9.24 12.99 -0.87
C LEU A 225 -8.09 14.00 -0.96
N LEU A 226 -7.76 14.47 -2.17
CA LEU A 226 -6.71 15.47 -2.37
C LEU A 226 -7.08 16.80 -1.70
N LYS A 227 -8.36 17.17 -1.71
CA LYS A 227 -8.86 18.39 -1.07
C LYS A 227 -8.85 18.29 0.46
N GLU A 228 -9.49 17.27 1.02
CA GLU A 228 -9.68 17.14 2.47
C GLU A 228 -8.43 16.60 3.17
N GLY A 229 -7.74 15.65 2.54
CA GLY A 229 -6.51 15.05 3.09
C GLY A 229 -5.28 15.93 2.93
N ASN A 230 -5.20 16.71 1.84
CA ASN A 230 -4.09 17.64 1.57
C ASN A 230 -2.73 16.97 1.85
N ARG A 231 -1.81 17.63 2.56
CA ARG A 231 -0.51 17.07 2.97
C ARG A 231 -0.55 15.83 3.87
N PHE A 232 -1.69 15.48 4.46
CA PHE A 232 -1.80 14.33 5.38
C PHE A 232 -2.09 13.03 4.64
N LEU A 233 -2.64 13.09 3.42
CA LEU A 233 -2.81 11.91 2.58
C LEU A 233 -1.44 11.49 2.02
N SER A 234 -0.89 10.39 2.53
CA SER A 234 0.45 9.95 2.11
C SER A 234 0.43 9.00 0.94
N TYR A 235 -0.62 8.15 0.85
CA TYR A 235 -0.71 7.14 -0.20
C TYR A 235 -2.09 7.09 -0.85
N ILE A 236 -2.10 6.77 -2.13
CA ILE A 236 -3.30 6.35 -2.87
C ILE A 236 -3.02 4.98 -3.49
N ALA A 237 -3.85 3.99 -3.16
CA ALA A 237 -3.80 2.69 -3.84
C ALA A 237 -4.72 2.70 -5.07
N LEU A 238 -4.17 2.26 -6.21
CA LEU A 238 -4.90 2.10 -7.47
C LEU A 238 -5.28 0.64 -7.63
N SER A 239 -6.59 0.37 -7.65
CA SER A 239 -7.15 -0.95 -7.94
C SER A 239 -7.07 -1.29 -9.43
N PHE A 240 -7.12 -2.58 -9.74
CA PHE A 240 -7.23 -3.16 -11.08
C PHE A 240 -6.12 -2.73 -12.05
N VAL A 241 -4.91 -2.50 -11.54
CA VAL A 241 -3.76 -2.16 -12.38
C VAL A 241 -3.49 -3.33 -13.32
N LYS A 242 -3.28 -3.03 -14.60
CA LYS A 242 -2.89 -4.00 -15.64
C LYS A 242 -1.56 -3.64 -16.30
N HIS A 243 -1.30 -2.35 -16.46
CA HIS A 243 -0.12 -1.85 -17.18
C HIS A 243 0.42 -0.57 -16.50
N PRO A 244 1.71 -0.23 -16.63
CA PRO A 244 2.29 1.02 -16.12
C PRO A 244 1.56 2.31 -16.55
N LEU A 245 0.85 2.29 -17.68
CA LEU A 245 0.07 3.45 -18.14
C LEU A 245 -1.07 3.81 -17.18
N ASP A 246 -1.61 2.84 -16.44
CA ASP A 246 -2.68 3.07 -15.46
C ASP A 246 -2.18 3.97 -14.32
N ILE A 247 -0.98 3.67 -13.83
CA ILE A 247 -0.32 4.41 -12.75
C ILE A 247 0.08 5.81 -13.23
N LEU A 248 0.62 5.92 -14.44
CA LEU A 248 1.01 7.21 -15.02
C LEU A 248 -0.21 8.10 -15.29
N SER A 249 -1.34 7.49 -15.68
CA SER A 249 -2.62 8.19 -15.84
C SER A 249 -3.15 8.71 -14.51
N LEU A 250 -3.05 7.92 -13.43
CA LEU A 250 -3.39 8.40 -12.08
C LEU A 250 -2.45 9.52 -11.63
N ARG A 251 -1.15 9.41 -11.91
CA ARG A 251 -0.16 10.44 -11.56
C ARG A 251 -0.47 11.76 -12.26
N LYS A 252 -0.76 11.72 -13.57
CA LYS A 252 -1.25 12.86 -14.34
C LYS A 252 -2.50 13.47 -13.71
N ARG A 253 -3.50 12.64 -13.40
CA ARG A 253 -4.77 13.06 -12.77
C ARG A 253 -4.54 13.77 -11.43
N ILE A 254 -3.67 13.22 -10.58
CA ILE A 254 -3.28 13.84 -9.30
C ILE A 254 -2.69 15.22 -9.54
N GLU A 255 -1.78 15.36 -10.51
CA GLU A 255 -1.16 16.65 -10.83
C GLU A 255 -2.17 17.68 -11.34
N GLU A 256 -3.08 17.27 -12.22
CA GLU A 256 -4.15 18.12 -12.74
C GLU A 256 -5.11 18.57 -11.63
N ASP A 257 -5.61 17.63 -10.83
CA ASP A 257 -6.55 17.92 -9.73
C ASP A 257 -5.87 18.78 -8.65
N LYS A 258 -4.59 18.57 -8.36
CA LYS A 258 -3.83 19.43 -7.46
C LYS A 258 -3.67 20.84 -7.99
N ASN A 259 -3.36 21.01 -9.27
CA ASN A 259 -3.23 22.35 -9.86
C ASN A 259 -4.57 23.10 -9.82
N LEU A 260 -5.68 22.39 -10.03
CA LEU A 260 -7.03 22.94 -9.88
C LEU A 260 -7.32 23.35 -8.44
N ILE A 261 -7.01 22.49 -7.47
CA ILE A 261 -7.19 22.77 -6.03
C ILE A 261 -6.27 23.93 -5.60
N ALA A 262 -5.01 23.94 -6.01
CA ALA A 262 -4.05 25.00 -5.70
C ALA A 262 -4.49 26.35 -6.28
N GLY A 263 -5.02 26.38 -7.51
CA GLY A 263 -5.62 27.58 -8.11
C GLY A 263 -6.86 28.08 -7.34
N GLN A 264 -7.58 27.21 -6.65
CA GLN A 264 -8.64 27.60 -5.71
C GLN A 264 -8.07 28.09 -4.36
N ILE A 265 -6.94 27.54 -3.92
CA ILE A 265 -6.22 27.91 -2.68
C ILE A 265 -5.41 29.20 -2.85
N GLU A 266 -5.09 29.67 -4.05
CA GLU A 266 -4.46 31.00 -4.21
C GLU A 266 -5.35 32.15 -3.68
N ARG A 267 -6.66 31.91 -3.48
CA ARG A 267 -7.58 32.79 -2.72
C ARG A 267 -7.47 32.68 -1.18
N PHE A 268 -6.63 31.77 -0.68
CA PHE A 268 -6.39 31.43 0.74
C PHE A 268 -4.92 31.65 1.16
N LYS A 269 -4.13 32.43 0.40
CA LYS A 269 -2.72 32.76 0.71
C LYS A 269 -2.51 33.37 2.11
N ASP A 270 -3.58 33.82 2.77
CA ASP A 270 -3.58 34.41 4.11
C ASP A 270 -3.44 33.39 5.26
N LEU A 271 -3.53 32.08 5.01
CA LEU A 271 -3.44 31.03 6.05
C LEU A 271 -2.05 30.37 6.15
N ILE A 272 -1.10 30.75 5.30
CA ILE A 272 0.27 30.22 5.31
C ILE A 272 1.16 31.30 5.97
N PRO A 273 1.91 30.99 7.05
CA PRO A 273 2.85 31.94 7.64
C PRO A 273 3.75 32.53 6.55
N GLN A 274 3.89 33.86 6.53
CA GLN A 274 4.81 34.51 5.60
C GLN A 274 6.24 34.15 6.02
N ASP A 275 6.88 33.30 5.22
CA ASP A 275 8.23 32.85 5.42
C ASP A 275 9.00 33.13 4.11
N ASP A 276 10.04 33.97 4.20
CA ASP A 276 10.78 34.59 3.09
C ASP A 276 11.82 33.66 2.44
N ARG A 277 11.61 32.34 2.51
CA ARG A 277 12.60 31.38 2.02
C ARG A 277 12.63 31.26 0.49
N PRO A 278 13.82 31.26 -0.13
CA PRO A 278 14.02 31.36 -1.59
C PRO A 278 13.57 30.14 -2.41
N ASP A 279 13.13 29.06 -1.76
CA ASP A 279 12.74 27.78 -2.36
C ASP A 279 11.25 27.42 -2.18
N ARG A 280 10.46 28.33 -1.58
CA ARG A 280 9.03 28.16 -1.26
C ARG A 280 8.21 27.57 -2.41
N ASP A 281 8.35 28.09 -3.62
CA ASP A 281 7.60 27.62 -4.79
C ASP A 281 8.06 26.24 -5.30
N SER A 282 9.32 25.87 -5.08
CA SER A 282 9.87 24.56 -5.48
C SER A 282 9.47 23.46 -4.49
N ILE A 283 9.44 23.80 -3.20
CA ILE A 283 8.94 22.95 -2.11
C ILE A 283 7.44 22.75 -2.32
N LEU A 284 6.61 23.80 -2.34
CA LEU A 284 5.15 23.70 -2.53
C LEU A 284 4.72 22.90 -3.78
N LYS A 285 5.51 22.94 -4.86
CA LYS A 285 5.25 22.13 -6.08
C LYS A 285 5.56 20.63 -5.90
N ARG A 286 6.55 20.27 -5.07
CA ARG A 286 6.97 18.88 -4.79
C ARG A 286 6.18 18.24 -3.63
N THR A 287 5.78 18.98 -2.60
CA THR A 287 5.15 18.49 -1.35
C THR A 287 3.63 18.59 -1.34
N LEU A 288 2.93 17.94 -2.27
CA LEU A 288 1.45 17.84 -2.13
C LEU A 288 0.85 16.57 -2.78
N ALA A 289 1.68 15.65 -3.33
CA ALA A 289 1.18 14.49 -4.07
C ALA A 289 1.36 13.23 -3.21
N PRO A 290 0.29 12.44 -2.98
CA PRO A 290 0.44 11.14 -2.36
C PRO A 290 1.24 10.20 -3.26
N ASP A 291 1.95 9.25 -2.63
CA ASP A 291 2.64 8.16 -3.31
C ASP A 291 1.61 7.14 -3.83
N ILE A 292 1.82 6.60 -5.03
CA ILE A 292 0.89 5.65 -5.64
C ILE A 292 1.29 4.21 -5.29
N ILE A 293 0.37 3.49 -4.64
CA ILE A 293 0.47 2.05 -4.39
C ILE A 293 -0.26 1.30 -5.51
N ALA A 294 0.48 0.54 -6.32
CA ALA A 294 -0.13 -0.30 -7.34
C ALA A 294 -0.68 -1.59 -6.72
N LYS A 295 -1.97 -1.87 -6.88
CA LYS A 295 -2.55 -3.14 -6.43
C LYS A 295 -2.41 -4.19 -7.52
N ILE A 296 -1.65 -5.24 -7.23
CA ILE A 296 -1.49 -6.38 -8.13
C ILE A 296 -2.58 -7.39 -7.80
N GLU A 297 -3.66 -7.32 -8.57
CA GLU A 297 -4.88 -8.13 -8.43
C GLU A 297 -5.39 -8.71 -9.76
N THR A 298 -4.67 -8.45 -10.86
CA THR A 298 -5.05 -8.87 -12.22
C THR A 298 -4.03 -9.85 -12.78
N ILE A 299 -4.46 -10.80 -13.61
CA ILE A 299 -3.55 -11.72 -14.30
C ILE A 299 -2.63 -10.99 -15.27
N GLU A 300 -3.07 -9.85 -15.81
CA GLU A 300 -2.31 -9.02 -16.74
C GLU A 300 -1.11 -8.40 -16.01
N ALA A 301 -1.33 -7.81 -14.83
CA ALA A 301 -0.23 -7.27 -14.03
C ALA A 301 0.70 -8.37 -13.51
N ALA A 302 0.15 -9.55 -13.19
CA ALA A 302 0.91 -10.67 -12.63
C ALA A 302 1.49 -11.64 -13.70
N LYS A 303 1.29 -11.34 -14.99
CA LYS A 303 1.54 -12.27 -16.11
C LYS A 303 2.96 -12.80 -16.15
N ASP A 304 3.92 -11.89 -16.14
CA ASP A 304 5.34 -12.18 -16.25
C ASP A 304 6.18 -11.14 -15.52
N LYS A 305 7.45 -11.48 -15.31
CA LYS A 305 8.41 -10.66 -14.56
C LYS A 305 8.63 -9.30 -15.22
N ASP A 306 8.60 -9.22 -16.55
CA ASP A 306 8.82 -7.96 -17.28
C ASP A 306 7.65 -7.00 -17.10
N THR A 307 6.42 -7.50 -17.15
CA THR A 307 5.23 -6.72 -16.88
C THR A 307 5.22 -6.21 -15.45
N LEU A 308 5.52 -7.07 -14.47
CA LEU A 308 5.70 -6.67 -13.07
C LEU A 308 6.78 -5.61 -12.93
N ASN A 309 7.95 -5.78 -13.53
CA ASN A 309 9.03 -4.81 -13.52
C ASN A 309 8.57 -3.44 -14.04
N SER A 310 7.86 -3.41 -15.16
CA SER A 310 7.36 -2.17 -15.78
C SER A 310 6.39 -1.40 -14.87
N ILE A 311 5.48 -2.13 -14.21
CA ILE A 311 4.49 -1.60 -13.26
C ILE A 311 5.22 -1.08 -12.01
N ILE A 312 6.05 -1.93 -11.42
CA ILE A 312 6.80 -1.60 -10.20
C ILE A 312 7.65 -0.37 -10.47
N ASP A 313 8.30 -0.25 -11.62
CA ASP A 313 9.18 0.89 -11.93
C ASP A 313 8.43 2.22 -11.87
N VAL A 314 7.17 2.32 -12.31
CA VAL A 314 6.38 3.58 -12.27
C VAL A 314 5.58 3.79 -10.98
N ALA A 315 5.40 2.75 -10.16
CA ALA A 315 4.74 2.82 -8.86
C ALA A 315 5.66 3.40 -7.77
N ASP A 316 5.09 3.92 -6.68
CA ASP A 316 5.88 4.34 -5.50
C ASP A 316 5.93 3.22 -4.44
N GLY A 317 4.95 2.31 -4.47
CA GLY A 317 4.93 1.05 -3.72
C GLY A 317 3.92 0.08 -4.33
N VAL A 318 3.80 -1.11 -3.76
CA VAL A 318 2.93 -2.18 -4.29
C VAL A 318 2.10 -2.80 -3.19
N MET A 319 0.90 -3.27 -3.52
CA MET A 319 0.06 -4.10 -2.67
C MET A 319 -0.20 -5.44 -3.38
N VAL A 320 0.18 -6.54 -2.75
CA VAL A 320 -0.17 -7.89 -3.18
C VAL A 320 -1.59 -8.18 -2.68
N ALA A 321 -2.59 -7.99 -3.54
CA ALA A 321 -4.00 -8.13 -3.21
C ALA A 321 -4.48 -9.56 -3.46
N ARG A 322 -4.13 -10.46 -2.53
CA ARG A 322 -4.22 -11.92 -2.68
C ARG A 322 -5.65 -12.42 -2.93
N GLY A 323 -6.64 -11.83 -2.29
CA GLY A 323 -8.05 -12.22 -2.44
C GLY A 323 -8.55 -12.01 -3.86
N ASP A 324 -8.39 -10.80 -4.41
CA ASP A 324 -8.79 -10.50 -5.79
C ASP A 324 -7.91 -11.28 -6.80
N LEU A 325 -6.60 -11.43 -6.53
CA LEU A 325 -5.69 -12.19 -7.38
C LEU A 325 -6.05 -13.68 -7.46
N ALA A 326 -6.43 -14.29 -6.32
CA ALA A 326 -6.85 -15.70 -6.23
C ALA A 326 -8.17 -15.99 -6.97
N LEU A 327 -8.95 -14.95 -7.31
CA LEU A 327 -10.13 -15.11 -8.18
C LEU A 327 -9.74 -15.18 -9.67
N GLN A 328 -8.57 -14.64 -10.02
CA GLN A 328 -8.12 -14.58 -11.42
C GLN A 328 -7.12 -15.66 -11.80
N MET A 329 -6.29 -16.15 -10.86
CA MET A 329 -5.37 -17.27 -11.07
C MET A 329 -5.68 -18.43 -10.13
N ASN A 330 -4.99 -19.57 -10.29
CA ASN A 330 -5.18 -20.68 -9.37
C ASN A 330 -4.63 -20.31 -7.99
N SER A 331 -5.31 -20.76 -6.93
CA SER A 331 -4.97 -20.37 -5.57
C SER A 331 -3.58 -20.88 -5.15
N GLU A 332 -3.14 -22.01 -5.70
CA GLU A 332 -1.80 -22.56 -5.50
C GLU A 332 -0.68 -21.75 -6.16
N ASP A 333 -0.98 -20.92 -7.16
CA ASP A 333 -0.01 -20.06 -7.84
C ASP A 333 0.24 -18.75 -7.07
N VAL A 334 -0.76 -18.30 -6.27
CA VAL A 334 -0.72 -17.04 -5.53
C VAL A 334 0.47 -16.93 -4.57
N PRO A 335 0.82 -17.95 -3.76
CA PRO A 335 2.00 -17.89 -2.89
C PRO A 335 3.31 -17.68 -3.64
N GLY A 336 3.48 -18.32 -4.81
CA GLY A 336 4.66 -18.14 -5.65
C GLY A 336 4.73 -16.72 -6.20
N LYS A 337 3.60 -16.21 -6.71
CA LYS A 337 3.49 -14.84 -7.23
C LYS A 337 3.71 -13.77 -6.16
N GLN A 338 3.21 -14.00 -4.93
CA GLN A 338 3.48 -13.13 -3.78
C GLN A 338 4.99 -12.97 -3.54
N LYS A 339 5.73 -14.08 -3.48
CA LYS A 339 7.19 -14.07 -3.26
C LYS A 339 7.90 -13.28 -4.35
N GLU A 340 7.55 -13.53 -5.61
CA GLU A 340 8.10 -12.81 -6.76
C GLU A 340 7.85 -11.30 -6.68
N ILE A 341 6.61 -10.87 -6.39
CA ILE A 341 6.26 -9.44 -6.28
C ILE A 341 7.04 -8.80 -5.13
N ILE A 342 7.09 -9.44 -3.96
CA ILE A 342 7.80 -8.93 -2.78
C ILE A 342 9.29 -8.76 -3.07
N GLU A 343 9.92 -9.77 -3.68
CA GLU A 343 11.34 -9.73 -4.03
C GLU A 343 11.66 -8.59 -5.01
N LEU A 344 10.88 -8.45 -6.09
CA LEU A 344 11.07 -7.40 -7.09
C LEU A 344 10.90 -6.00 -6.51
N CYS A 345 9.97 -5.82 -5.57
CA CYS A 345 9.78 -4.55 -4.84
C CYS A 345 10.96 -4.27 -3.90
N ARG A 346 11.38 -5.29 -3.14
CA ARG A 346 12.50 -5.20 -2.20
C ARG A 346 13.77 -4.77 -2.92
N LEU A 347 14.13 -5.42 -4.03
CA LEU A 347 15.35 -5.09 -4.79
C LEU A 347 15.39 -3.61 -5.24
N ARG A 348 14.23 -3.01 -5.51
CA ARG A 348 14.08 -1.58 -5.87
C ARG A 348 13.89 -0.63 -4.69
N GLY A 349 13.85 -1.14 -3.45
CA GLY A 349 13.50 -0.36 -2.26
C GLY A 349 12.12 0.28 -2.37
N LYS A 350 11.16 -0.41 -2.99
CA LYS A 350 9.76 0.03 -3.00
C LYS A 350 8.99 -0.72 -1.93
N PRO A 351 8.27 -0.02 -1.04
CA PRO A 351 7.51 -0.69 0.00
C PRO A 351 6.44 -1.59 -0.61
N VAL A 352 6.31 -2.79 -0.06
CA VAL A 352 5.29 -3.76 -0.47
C VAL A 352 4.39 -4.15 0.70
N ILE A 353 3.08 -4.16 0.45
CA ILE A 353 2.04 -4.55 1.40
C ILE A 353 1.53 -5.94 1.00
N THR A 354 1.60 -6.90 1.91
CA THR A 354 0.89 -8.18 1.75
C THR A 354 -0.51 -8.04 2.34
N ALA A 355 -1.53 -8.21 1.51
CA ALA A 355 -2.90 -7.81 1.84
C ALA A 355 -3.90 -8.96 1.71
N THR A 356 -5.06 -8.75 2.35
CA THR A 356 -6.28 -9.61 2.38
C THR A 356 -6.10 -10.94 3.11
N GLN A 357 -7.12 -11.33 3.88
CA GLN A 357 -7.21 -12.62 4.58
C GLN A 357 -5.97 -12.97 5.43
N MET A 358 -5.39 -12.00 6.13
CA MET A 358 -4.21 -12.25 6.97
C MET A 358 -4.61 -12.92 8.29
N LEU A 359 -5.65 -12.40 8.96
CA LEU A 359 -6.20 -12.95 10.21
C LEU A 359 -7.75 -13.02 10.12
N HIS A 360 -8.28 -13.43 8.96
CA HIS A 360 -9.70 -13.34 8.61
C HIS A 360 -10.66 -13.91 9.67
N SER A 361 -10.32 -15.04 10.29
CA SER A 361 -11.12 -15.67 11.34
C SER A 361 -11.33 -14.76 12.56
N MET A 362 -10.47 -13.75 12.74
CA MET A 362 -10.63 -12.76 13.80
C MET A 362 -11.77 -11.77 13.58
N GLU A 363 -12.44 -11.83 12.42
CA GLU A 363 -13.70 -11.14 12.24
C GLU A 363 -14.75 -11.65 13.25
N ASP A 364 -14.76 -12.95 13.50
CA ASP A 364 -15.75 -13.59 14.35
C ASP A 364 -15.19 -14.15 15.66
N HIS A 365 -13.88 -14.38 15.72
CA HIS A 365 -13.20 -15.02 16.85
C HIS A 365 -12.13 -14.13 17.47
N SER A 366 -11.89 -14.24 18.77
CA SER A 366 -10.88 -13.42 19.45
C SER A 366 -9.44 -13.91 19.24
N ARG A 367 -9.23 -14.97 18.43
CA ARG A 367 -7.93 -15.57 18.15
C ARG A 367 -7.90 -16.10 16.73
N PRO A 368 -6.77 -15.97 16.03
CA PRO A 368 -6.62 -16.52 14.69
C PRO A 368 -6.37 -18.03 14.72
N THR A 369 -6.53 -18.64 13.55
CA THR A 369 -6.10 -20.01 13.30
C THR A 369 -4.58 -20.12 13.23
N ARG A 370 -4.05 -21.34 13.39
CA ARG A 370 -2.61 -21.59 13.18
C ARG A 370 -2.17 -21.37 11.73
N ALA A 371 -3.08 -21.59 10.77
CA ALA A 371 -2.81 -21.36 9.36
C ALA A 371 -2.59 -19.88 9.07
N GLU A 372 -3.45 -19.00 9.61
CA GLU A 372 -3.33 -17.54 9.48
C GLU A 372 -2.05 -17.02 10.17
N VAL A 373 -1.74 -17.52 11.36
CA VAL A 373 -0.47 -17.19 12.03
C VAL A 373 0.72 -17.58 11.15
N ASN A 374 0.70 -18.77 10.56
CA ASN A 374 1.75 -19.23 9.65
C ASN A 374 1.82 -18.39 8.37
N ASP A 375 0.69 -17.96 7.82
CA ASP A 375 0.61 -17.10 6.64
C ASP A 375 1.25 -15.73 6.89
N VAL A 376 0.83 -15.03 7.96
CA VAL A 376 1.45 -13.77 8.40
C VAL A 376 2.95 -13.94 8.63
N PHE A 377 3.35 -15.01 9.32
CA PHE A 377 4.76 -15.29 9.60
C PHE A 377 5.56 -15.44 8.31
N ASN A 378 5.05 -16.18 7.32
CA ASN A 378 5.75 -16.39 6.05
C ASN A 378 5.79 -15.12 5.19
N ALA A 379 4.79 -14.23 5.24
CA ALA A 379 4.86 -12.93 4.58
C ALA A 379 6.05 -12.09 5.08
N VAL A 380 6.38 -12.19 6.37
CA VAL A 380 7.61 -11.57 6.94
C VAL A 380 8.87 -12.28 6.42
N MET A 381 8.86 -13.60 6.33
CA MET A 381 9.99 -14.37 5.80
C MET A 381 10.26 -14.06 4.32
N ASP A 382 9.21 -13.83 3.53
CA ASP A 382 9.30 -13.36 2.14
C ASP A 382 9.92 -11.96 2.05
N GLY A 383 9.83 -11.20 3.15
CA GLY A 383 10.38 -9.88 3.30
C GLY A 383 9.40 -8.79 2.91
N THR A 384 8.10 -8.92 3.24
CA THR A 384 7.14 -7.82 3.10
C THR A 384 7.53 -6.61 3.94
N ASP A 385 7.20 -5.38 3.51
CA ASP A 385 7.37 -4.19 4.34
C ASP A 385 6.21 -4.03 5.33
N ALA A 386 5.01 -4.40 4.90
CA ALA A 386 3.81 -4.33 5.72
C ALA A 386 2.86 -5.51 5.51
N THR A 387 2.02 -5.77 6.50
CA THR A 387 0.85 -6.65 6.42
C THR A 387 -0.43 -5.84 6.63
N MET A 388 -1.55 -6.27 6.05
CA MET A 388 -2.80 -5.49 6.08
C MET A 388 -3.99 -6.26 6.68
N LEU A 389 -4.64 -5.62 7.66
CA LEU A 389 -5.94 -6.00 8.21
C LEU A 389 -7.05 -5.24 7.47
N SER A 390 -8.08 -5.98 7.05
CA SER A 390 -9.20 -5.50 6.24
C SER A 390 -10.53 -5.62 6.99
N GLY A 391 -11.19 -6.78 6.87
CA GLY A 391 -12.44 -7.04 7.57
C GLY A 391 -12.23 -7.13 9.08
N GLU A 392 -11.07 -7.64 9.50
CA GLU A 392 -10.67 -7.84 10.89
C GLU A 392 -10.83 -6.57 11.74
N THR A 393 -10.40 -5.42 11.20
CA THR A 393 -10.47 -4.12 11.89
C THR A 393 -11.73 -3.33 11.58
N THR A 394 -12.49 -3.68 10.53
CA THR A 394 -13.72 -2.95 10.13
C THR A 394 -14.98 -3.67 10.60
N ASN A 395 -15.20 -4.87 10.12
CA ASN A 395 -16.37 -5.70 10.37
C ASN A 395 -16.16 -6.70 11.51
N GLY A 396 -14.92 -6.97 11.89
CA GLY A 396 -14.57 -7.90 12.95
C GLY A 396 -14.92 -7.44 14.36
N LYS A 397 -15.16 -8.37 15.27
CA LYS A 397 -15.56 -8.09 16.66
C LYS A 397 -14.41 -7.60 17.54
N TYR A 398 -13.16 -7.88 17.14
CA TYR A 398 -11.95 -7.69 17.95
C TYR A 398 -10.88 -6.86 17.22
N PRO A 399 -11.18 -5.60 16.83
CA PRO A 399 -10.28 -4.82 15.99
C PRO A 399 -8.96 -4.49 16.67
N GLN A 400 -8.96 -4.25 17.99
CA GLN A 400 -7.76 -3.91 18.75
C GLN A 400 -6.87 -5.15 18.91
N GLU A 401 -7.47 -6.26 19.33
CA GLU A 401 -6.79 -7.53 19.54
C GLU A 401 -6.23 -8.09 18.22
N ALA A 402 -6.90 -7.87 17.08
CA ALA A 402 -6.37 -8.25 15.78
C ALA A 402 -5.07 -7.50 15.44
N VAL A 403 -4.98 -6.20 15.78
CA VAL A 403 -3.74 -5.42 15.59
C VAL A 403 -2.64 -5.91 16.54
N GLU A 404 -2.98 -6.14 17.81
CA GLU A 404 -2.02 -6.63 18.82
C GLU A 404 -1.44 -8.00 18.43
N ILE A 405 -2.31 -8.95 18.09
CA ILE A 405 -1.91 -10.30 17.66
C ILE A 405 -1.10 -10.24 16.36
N MET A 406 -1.48 -9.41 15.39
CA MET A 406 -0.65 -9.18 14.20
C MET A 406 0.75 -8.70 14.62
N GLY A 407 0.85 -7.72 15.53
CA GLY A 407 2.12 -7.22 16.04
C GLY A 407 2.99 -8.29 16.73
N GLU A 408 2.36 -9.20 17.48
CA GLU A 408 3.04 -10.34 18.13
C GLU A 408 3.61 -11.31 17.09
N VAL A 409 2.81 -11.70 16.09
CA VAL A 409 3.26 -12.62 15.04
C VAL A 409 4.39 -12.01 14.21
N LEU A 410 4.28 -10.73 13.84
CA LEU A 410 5.34 -10.00 13.13
C LEU A 410 6.64 -10.00 13.94
N SER A 411 6.55 -9.69 15.24
CA SER A 411 7.72 -9.67 16.13
C SER A 411 8.37 -11.05 16.29
N ALA A 412 7.57 -12.12 16.37
CA ALA A 412 8.06 -13.49 16.43
C ALA A 412 8.75 -13.90 15.12
N ALA A 413 8.17 -13.55 13.98
CA ALA A 413 8.74 -13.81 12.66
C ALA A 413 10.07 -13.07 12.45
N GLU A 414 10.15 -11.79 12.81
CA GLU A 414 11.40 -11.03 12.77
C GLU A 414 12.48 -11.65 13.66
N THR A 415 12.13 -12.09 14.87
CA THR A 415 13.07 -12.78 15.77
C THR A 415 13.66 -14.01 15.11
N TYR A 416 12.81 -14.80 14.45
CA TYR A 416 13.24 -16.01 13.75
C TYR A 416 14.09 -15.70 12.51
N TYR A 417 13.63 -14.76 11.68
CA TYR A 417 14.33 -14.29 10.47
C TYR A 417 15.80 -13.97 10.75
N TYR A 418 16.07 -13.20 11.81
CA TYR A 418 17.43 -12.81 12.17
C TYR A 418 18.25 -13.90 12.84
N LYS A 419 17.60 -14.82 13.57
CA LYS A 419 18.27 -15.99 14.15
C LYS A 419 18.81 -16.92 13.05
N CYS A 420 18.07 -17.07 11.95
CA CYS A 420 18.48 -17.90 10.81
C CYS A 420 19.57 -17.24 9.96
N ARG A 421 19.46 -15.93 9.70
CA ARG A 421 20.44 -15.19 8.89
C ARG A 421 21.81 -15.05 9.55
N ARG A 422 21.90 -14.93 10.88
CA ARG A 422 23.21 -14.91 11.58
C ARG A 422 24.03 -16.19 11.42
N LYS A 423 23.43 -17.30 10.97
CA LYS A 423 24.12 -18.58 10.73
C LYS A 423 24.63 -18.76 9.29
N HIS A 424 24.15 -17.97 8.33
CA HIS A 424 24.55 -18.08 6.92
C HIS A 424 25.38 -16.85 6.55
N SER A 425 26.70 -17.00 6.56
CA SER A 425 27.67 -15.95 6.22
C SER A 425 27.84 -15.73 4.71
N VAL A 426 26.82 -16.03 3.89
CA VAL A 426 26.90 -15.95 2.42
C VAL A 426 25.52 -15.60 1.86
N GLU A 427 25.28 -14.32 1.59
CA GLU A 427 24.10 -13.81 0.84
C GLU A 427 24.41 -12.48 0.13
N LEU A 428 25.61 -11.89 0.31
CA LEU A 428 25.99 -10.64 -0.36
C LEU A 428 26.11 -10.84 -1.87
N ASP A 429 26.71 -11.96 -2.31
CA ASP A 429 26.95 -12.25 -3.73
C ASP A 429 25.64 -12.44 -4.50
N GLU A 430 24.68 -13.20 -3.97
CA GLU A 430 23.39 -13.41 -4.63
C GLU A 430 22.58 -12.12 -4.76
N LEU A 431 22.57 -11.31 -3.70
CA LEU A 431 21.86 -10.04 -3.74
C LEU A 431 22.55 -9.03 -4.65
N SER A 432 23.89 -8.99 -4.68
CA SER A 432 24.64 -8.11 -5.59
C SER A 432 24.42 -8.50 -7.04
N ILE A 433 24.44 -9.79 -7.36
CA ILE A 433 24.17 -10.30 -8.72
C ILE A 433 22.74 -9.90 -9.14
N SER A 434 21.76 -10.16 -8.27
CA SER A 434 20.35 -9.81 -8.56
C SER A 434 20.16 -8.31 -8.79
N LEU A 435 20.91 -7.47 -8.09
CA LEU A 435 20.87 -6.02 -8.25
C LEU A 435 21.53 -5.56 -9.55
N GLU A 436 22.69 -6.12 -9.90
CA GLU A 436 23.36 -5.84 -11.16
C GLU A 436 22.47 -6.23 -12.34
N GLU A 437 21.81 -7.38 -12.29
CA GLU A 437 20.85 -7.82 -13.30
C GLU A 437 19.67 -6.86 -13.43
N ILE A 438 19.11 -6.38 -12.31
CA ILE A 438 17.99 -5.42 -12.33
C ILE A 438 18.42 -4.06 -12.87
N ILE A 439 19.58 -3.55 -12.44
CA ILE A 439 20.08 -2.25 -12.90
C ILE A 439 20.38 -2.33 -14.40
N SER A 440 21.10 -3.36 -14.85
CA SER A 440 21.45 -3.56 -16.25
C SER A 440 20.21 -3.76 -17.13
N SER A 441 19.26 -4.58 -16.69
CA SER A 441 18.00 -4.77 -17.41
C SER A 441 17.17 -3.49 -17.46
N ALA A 442 17.14 -2.67 -16.40
CA ALA A 442 16.44 -1.40 -16.39
C ALA A 442 17.06 -0.38 -17.38
N GLU A 443 18.39 -0.31 -17.48
CA GLU A 443 19.06 0.59 -18.44
C GLU A 443 18.66 0.30 -19.89
N GLN A 444 18.49 -0.97 -20.23
CA GLN A 444 18.06 -1.40 -21.56
C GLN A 444 16.55 -1.27 -21.75
N ARG A 445 15.75 -1.67 -20.74
CA ARG A 445 14.29 -1.76 -20.83
C ARG A 445 13.57 -0.42 -20.76
N LEU A 446 14.04 0.52 -19.93
CA LEU A 446 13.34 1.80 -19.71
C LEU A 446 13.18 2.63 -21.00
N PRO A 447 14.20 2.79 -21.88
CA PRO A 447 14.03 3.48 -23.15
C PRO A 447 13.01 2.80 -24.08
N ASP A 448 13.01 1.47 -24.15
CA ASP A 448 12.10 0.71 -25.01
C ASP A 448 10.66 0.80 -24.53
N GLU A 449 10.44 0.69 -23.22
CA GLU A 449 9.15 0.88 -22.58
C GLU A 449 8.60 2.29 -22.79
N GLU A 450 9.44 3.32 -22.59
CA GLU A 450 9.07 4.70 -22.85
C GLU A 450 8.62 4.87 -24.30
N ASN A 451 9.42 4.38 -25.26
CA ASN A 451 9.11 4.47 -26.68
C ASN A 451 7.82 3.73 -27.03
N LYS A 452 7.58 2.54 -26.46
CA LYS A 452 6.34 1.77 -26.63
C LYS A 452 5.13 2.55 -26.11
N MET A 453 5.22 3.13 -24.92
CA MET A 453 4.15 3.93 -24.33
C MET A 453 3.89 5.21 -25.11
N LEU A 454 4.95 5.92 -25.52
CA LEU A 454 4.82 7.11 -26.35
C LEU A 454 4.26 6.79 -27.74
N LYS A 455 4.37 5.57 -28.26
CA LYS A 455 3.66 5.19 -29.50
C LYS A 455 2.18 4.91 -29.25
N ALA A 456 1.85 4.31 -28.11
CA ALA A 456 0.48 3.96 -27.74
C ALA A 456 -0.39 5.17 -27.33
N VAL A 457 0.22 6.25 -26.85
CA VAL A 457 -0.51 7.42 -26.30
C VAL A 457 -0.49 8.61 -27.24
N THR A 458 -1.67 9.11 -27.61
CA THR A 458 -1.85 10.35 -28.39
C THR A 458 -1.96 11.60 -27.51
N ASP A 459 -2.45 11.47 -26.29
CA ASP A 459 -2.64 12.57 -25.32
C ASP A 459 -1.32 13.29 -25.00
N LYS A 460 -1.23 14.58 -25.33
CA LYS A 460 0.00 15.36 -25.20
C LYS A 460 0.46 15.54 -23.75
N SER A 461 -0.46 15.73 -22.79
CA SER A 461 -0.08 15.95 -21.38
C SER A 461 0.37 14.64 -20.74
N LEU A 462 -0.24 13.50 -21.07
CA LEU A 462 0.22 12.19 -20.62
C LEU A 462 1.58 11.84 -21.20
N ARG A 463 1.83 12.15 -22.48
CA ARG A 463 3.18 12.01 -23.07
C ARG A 463 4.22 12.86 -22.37
N ALA A 464 3.87 14.07 -21.92
CA ALA A 464 4.78 14.92 -21.16
C ALA A 464 5.09 14.32 -19.78
N VAL A 465 4.08 13.77 -19.09
CA VAL A 465 4.25 13.04 -17.83
C VAL A 465 5.13 11.80 -18.04
N ILE A 466 4.89 11.00 -19.09
CA ILE A 466 5.71 9.83 -19.44
C ILE A 466 7.18 10.25 -19.58
N ARG A 467 7.49 11.20 -20.47
CA ARG A 467 8.87 11.65 -20.69
C ARG A 467 9.54 12.11 -19.39
N ARG A 468 8.88 13.01 -18.66
CA ARG A 468 9.41 13.54 -17.40
C ARG A 468 9.70 12.43 -16.39
N ILE A 469 8.80 11.45 -16.25
CA ILE A 469 8.98 10.32 -15.32
C ILE A 469 10.09 9.38 -15.79
N TYR A 470 10.19 9.06 -17.08
CA TYR A 470 11.23 8.18 -17.60
C TYR A 470 12.61 8.84 -17.62
N ASP A 471 12.70 10.14 -17.89
CA ASP A 471 13.95 10.90 -17.78
C ASP A 471 14.44 10.94 -16.34
N ASP A 472 13.54 11.27 -15.40
CA ASP A 472 13.84 11.23 -13.96
C ASP A 472 14.24 9.82 -13.51
N LYS A 473 13.64 8.76 -14.06
CA LYS A 473 14.06 7.37 -13.78
C LYS A 473 15.44 7.04 -14.32
N LYS A 474 15.77 7.40 -15.55
CA LYS A 474 17.11 7.16 -16.13
C LYS A 474 18.18 7.85 -15.28
N GLU A 475 17.94 9.11 -14.90
CA GLU A 475 18.82 9.87 -14.00
C GLU A 475 18.90 9.23 -12.60
N LYS A 476 17.74 8.84 -12.05
CA LYS A 476 17.68 8.13 -10.77
C LYS A 476 18.37 6.78 -10.82
N ASN A 477 18.36 6.05 -11.94
CA ASN A 477 19.00 4.74 -12.06
C ASN A 477 20.51 4.87 -11.93
N TRP A 478 21.11 5.85 -12.61
CA TRP A 478 22.52 6.23 -12.38
C TRP A 478 22.78 6.57 -10.91
N ARG A 479 21.97 7.44 -10.31
CA ARG A 479 22.08 7.77 -8.87
C ARG A 479 21.80 6.56 -7.96
N GLN A 480 21.04 5.58 -8.44
CA GLN A 480 20.73 4.34 -7.74
C GLN A 480 21.99 3.55 -7.55
N SER A 481 22.78 3.39 -8.61
CA SER A 481 24.07 2.69 -8.54
C SER A 481 24.95 3.25 -7.42
N VAL A 482 25.07 4.59 -7.32
CA VAL A 482 25.85 5.22 -6.23
C VAL A 482 25.22 4.99 -4.86
N THR A 483 23.91 5.22 -4.73
CA THR A 483 23.18 5.02 -3.47
C THR A 483 23.28 3.55 -3.02
N ASP A 484 23.18 2.63 -3.97
CA ASP A 484 23.20 1.18 -3.76
C ASP A 484 24.58 0.73 -3.28
N MET A 485 25.67 1.24 -3.86
CA MET A 485 27.02 0.99 -3.38
C MET A 485 27.22 1.48 -1.93
N VAL A 486 26.71 2.67 -1.60
CA VAL A 486 26.78 3.20 -0.22
C VAL A 486 25.94 2.36 0.73
N CYS A 487 24.71 2.00 0.36
CA CYS A 487 23.84 1.16 1.18
C CYS A 487 24.36 -0.28 1.32
N LEU A 488 24.97 -0.85 0.28
CA LEU A 488 25.63 -2.16 0.33
C LEU A 488 26.84 -2.14 1.26
N SER A 489 27.65 -1.08 1.17
CA SER A 489 28.79 -0.86 2.09
C SER A 489 28.30 -0.73 3.53
N ALA A 490 27.24 0.06 3.74
CA ALA A 490 26.61 0.21 5.04
C ALA A 490 26.11 -1.13 5.58
N TRP A 491 25.41 -1.90 4.76
CA TRP A 491 24.92 -3.23 5.13
C TRP A 491 26.06 -4.18 5.51
N THR A 492 27.14 -4.21 4.71
CA THR A 492 28.33 -5.01 4.98
C THR A 492 28.95 -4.64 6.34
N MET A 493 28.99 -3.35 6.68
CA MET A 493 29.46 -2.89 7.99
C MET A 493 28.53 -3.33 9.14
N ILE A 494 27.21 -3.28 8.94
CA ILE A 494 26.19 -3.68 9.93
C ILE A 494 26.31 -5.16 10.27
N ILE A 495 26.53 -6.03 9.28
CA ILE A 495 26.68 -7.47 9.54
C ILE A 495 28.06 -7.86 10.08
N SER A 496 29.08 -7.03 9.82
CA SER A 496 30.48 -7.32 10.20
C SER A 496 30.90 -6.74 11.56
N ARG A 497 30.14 -5.78 12.10
CA ARG A 497 30.45 -5.06 13.35
C ARG A 497 29.19 -4.92 14.18
N GLU A 498 29.35 -4.78 15.50
CA GLU A 498 28.24 -4.46 16.39
C GLU A 498 27.83 -2.97 16.25
N ILE A 499 27.12 -2.65 15.17
CA ILE A 499 26.52 -1.33 14.95
C ILE A 499 25.17 -1.28 15.67
N GLY A 500 24.93 -0.19 16.39
CA GLY A 500 23.68 0.00 17.13
C GLY A 500 22.52 0.47 16.24
N ALA A 501 22.74 1.50 15.44
CA ALA A 501 21.70 2.07 14.61
C ALA A 501 22.27 2.65 13.32
N VAL A 502 21.37 2.86 12.36
CA VAL A 502 21.67 3.68 11.19
C VAL A 502 20.88 4.97 11.23
N ILE A 503 21.54 6.08 10.98
CA ILE A 503 20.94 7.38 10.73
C ILE A 503 21.04 7.64 9.24
N ALA A 504 19.91 7.61 8.53
CA ALA A 504 19.84 7.84 7.09
C ALA A 504 19.24 9.23 6.82
N ALA A 505 20.09 10.20 6.52
CA ALA A 505 19.64 11.52 6.07
C ALA A 505 19.06 11.42 4.66
N THR A 506 17.80 11.86 4.49
CA THR A 506 17.08 11.65 3.25
C THR A 506 16.01 12.71 3.01
N THR A 507 16.07 13.39 1.86
CA THR A 507 15.06 14.37 1.47
C THR A 507 13.83 13.70 0.86
N SER A 508 14.02 12.68 0.02
CA SER A 508 12.92 11.97 -0.69
C SER A 508 12.53 10.64 -0.06
N GLY A 509 13.23 10.21 1.00
CA GLY A 509 13.09 8.89 1.60
C GLY A 509 13.86 7.76 0.90
N ARG A 510 14.47 8.03 -0.27
CA ARG A 510 15.13 7.00 -1.08
C ARG A 510 16.21 6.24 -0.30
N THR A 511 17.11 6.95 0.37
CA THR A 511 18.24 6.38 1.11
C THR A 511 17.78 5.39 2.17
N ALA A 512 16.78 5.77 2.96
CA ALA A 512 16.22 4.92 4.00
C ALA A 512 15.58 3.66 3.40
N ARG A 513 14.81 3.81 2.31
CA ARG A 513 14.20 2.67 1.61
C ARG A 513 15.22 1.72 0.96
N MET A 514 16.29 2.26 0.39
CA MET A 514 17.35 1.46 -0.24
C MET A 514 18.16 0.70 0.79
N LEU A 515 18.35 1.25 1.99
CA LEU A 515 18.93 0.50 3.10
C LEU A 515 17.95 -0.55 3.65
N ALA A 516 16.67 -0.21 3.77
CA ALA A 516 15.63 -1.11 4.29
C ALA A 516 15.49 -2.41 3.49
N ARG A 517 15.84 -2.42 2.19
CA ARG A 517 15.80 -3.63 1.35
C ARG A 517 16.66 -4.77 1.84
N TYR A 518 17.77 -4.46 2.52
CA TYR A 518 18.67 -5.45 3.08
C TYR A 518 18.09 -6.09 4.36
N ARG A 519 16.98 -5.54 4.86
CA ARG A 519 16.27 -5.95 6.08
C ARG A 519 17.21 -5.97 7.30
N PRO A 520 17.87 -4.85 7.65
CA PRO A 520 18.82 -4.86 8.76
C PRO A 520 18.15 -5.17 10.11
N ASP A 521 18.86 -5.90 10.98
CA ASP A 521 18.40 -6.26 12.33
C ASP A 521 18.53 -5.11 13.34
N ILE A 522 18.80 -3.90 12.85
CA ILE A 522 18.92 -2.66 13.62
C ILE A 522 17.95 -1.60 13.08
N PRO A 523 17.51 -0.63 13.90
CA PRO A 523 16.61 0.43 13.44
C PRO A 523 17.29 1.37 12.43
N ILE A 524 16.53 1.80 11.43
CA ILE A 524 16.91 2.84 10.48
C ILE A 524 16.18 4.13 10.85
N PHE A 525 16.89 5.11 11.38
CA PHE A 525 16.35 6.44 11.64
C PHE A 525 16.43 7.29 10.37
N GLY A 526 15.31 7.40 9.65
CA GLY A 526 15.21 8.16 8.42
C GLY A 526 14.98 9.65 8.71
N LEU A 527 16.01 10.48 8.58
CA LEU A 527 15.90 11.91 8.87
C LEU A 527 15.45 12.68 7.64
N THR A 528 14.43 13.51 7.82
CA THR A 528 13.92 14.40 6.77
C THR A 528 13.60 15.77 7.36
N HIS A 529 13.59 16.80 6.51
CA HIS A 529 13.14 18.15 6.87
C HIS A 529 11.64 18.35 6.62
N ASP A 530 11.00 17.38 5.95
CA ASP A 530 9.61 17.48 5.49
C ASP A 530 8.74 16.38 6.12
N ASP A 531 7.65 16.80 6.75
CA ASP A 531 6.70 15.92 7.42
C ASP A 531 5.90 15.03 6.46
N GLU A 532 5.73 15.43 5.21
CA GLU A 532 5.08 14.58 4.22
C GLU A 532 5.95 13.39 3.86
N ASN A 533 7.20 13.63 3.49
CA ASN A 533 8.18 12.57 3.26
C ASN A 533 8.39 11.72 4.52
N ARG A 534 8.33 12.33 5.71
CA ARG A 534 8.36 11.59 6.98
C ARG A 534 7.22 10.58 7.07
N ARG A 535 5.97 11.01 6.82
CA ARG A 535 4.80 10.13 6.81
C ARG A 535 4.89 9.06 5.73
N LYS A 536 5.43 9.39 4.55
CA LYS A 536 5.66 8.44 3.45
C LYS A 536 6.78 7.42 3.71
N LEU A 537 7.59 7.63 4.73
CA LEU A 537 8.60 6.65 5.15
C LEU A 537 8.07 5.64 6.16
N ILE A 538 6.92 5.91 6.81
CA ILE A 538 6.34 5.04 7.84
C ILE A 538 6.05 3.64 7.31
N LEU A 539 5.62 3.51 6.05
CA LEU A 539 5.34 2.22 5.43
C LEU A 539 6.60 1.36 5.17
N SER A 540 7.81 1.94 5.25
CA SER A 540 9.05 1.23 4.88
C SER A 540 9.56 0.37 6.04
N TYR A 541 9.96 -0.87 5.75
CA TYR A 541 10.44 -1.84 6.74
C TYR A 541 11.57 -1.28 7.61
N GLY A 542 11.44 -1.37 8.93
CA GLY A 542 12.49 -1.01 9.88
C GLY A 542 12.89 0.46 9.89
N VAL A 543 12.18 1.31 9.13
CA VAL A 543 12.39 2.75 9.11
C VAL A 543 11.55 3.41 10.20
N TYR A 544 12.21 4.28 10.97
CA TYR A 544 11.65 5.16 11.99
C TYR A 544 11.90 6.61 11.55
N PRO A 545 10.94 7.24 10.86
CA PRO A 545 11.17 8.51 10.22
C PRO A 545 11.03 9.69 11.19
N LEU A 546 12.05 10.55 11.20
CA LEU A 546 12.17 11.66 12.13
C LEU A 546 12.24 12.99 11.37
N ASN A 547 11.44 13.96 11.79
CA ASN A 547 11.60 15.34 11.34
C ASN A 547 12.69 16.02 12.17
N ILE A 548 13.75 16.50 11.52
CA ILE A 548 14.84 17.23 12.17
C ILE A 548 14.68 18.76 12.12
N GLY A 549 13.56 19.26 11.58
CA GLY A 549 13.29 20.68 11.41
C GLY A 549 14.16 21.31 10.32
N LEU A 550 13.91 22.57 9.99
CA LEU A 550 14.69 23.33 9.02
C LEU A 550 15.97 23.87 9.68
N GLY A 551 17.08 23.95 8.93
CA GLY A 551 18.23 24.77 9.33
C GLY A 551 19.57 24.07 9.54
N SER A 552 19.75 22.82 9.12
CA SER A 552 21.08 22.21 9.05
C SER A 552 21.72 22.50 7.70
N ASN A 553 22.67 23.43 7.65
CA ASN A 553 23.43 23.76 6.44
C ASN A 553 24.70 22.91 6.32
N THR A 554 25.11 22.27 7.43
CA THR A 554 26.28 21.39 7.49
C THR A 554 25.92 19.99 7.96
N THR A 555 26.82 19.03 7.69
CA THR A 555 26.58 17.62 8.02
C THR A 555 26.61 17.44 9.53
N GLU A 556 27.50 18.17 10.20
CA GLU A 556 27.67 18.22 11.64
C GLU A 556 26.40 18.74 12.34
N GLU A 557 25.83 19.87 11.89
CA GLU A 557 24.56 20.41 12.41
C GLU A 557 23.40 19.41 12.24
N MET A 558 23.34 18.74 11.09
CA MET A 558 22.32 17.73 10.82
C MET A 558 22.43 16.56 11.80
N TYR A 559 23.64 16.10 12.10
CA TYR A 559 23.87 15.05 13.08
C TYR A 559 23.53 15.49 14.50
N GLU A 560 23.85 16.73 14.88
CA GLU A 560 23.45 17.27 16.19
C GLU A 560 21.93 17.32 16.35
N SER A 561 21.22 17.85 15.35
CA SER A 561 19.75 17.82 15.31
C SER A 561 19.21 16.40 15.38
N ALA A 562 19.83 15.45 14.66
CA ALA A 562 19.45 14.04 14.71
C ALA A 562 19.56 13.46 16.12
N PHE A 563 20.70 13.66 16.79
CA PHE A 563 20.92 13.16 18.14
C PHE A 563 19.97 13.82 19.15
N GLU A 564 19.65 15.10 18.99
CA GLU A 564 18.65 15.79 19.82
C GLU A 564 17.23 15.27 19.59
N VAL A 565 16.85 14.96 18.35
CA VAL A 565 15.54 14.35 18.08
C VAL A 565 15.47 12.92 18.63
N LEU A 566 16.53 12.12 18.47
CA LEU A 566 16.63 10.78 19.07
C LEU A 566 16.52 10.82 20.60
N LYS A 567 17.17 11.80 21.25
CA LYS A 567 17.01 12.09 22.68
C LYS A 567 15.56 12.36 23.06
N ARG A 568 14.90 13.29 22.37
CA ARG A 568 13.50 13.68 22.65
C ARG A 568 12.53 12.51 22.49
N HIS A 569 12.74 11.68 21.46
CA HIS A 569 11.89 10.53 21.17
C HIS A 569 12.20 9.30 22.03
N ARG A 570 13.09 9.43 23.03
CA ARG A 570 13.49 8.34 23.94
C ARG A 570 14.05 7.11 23.21
N TYR A 571 14.57 7.29 22.00
CA TYR A 571 15.38 6.29 21.29
C TYR A 571 16.79 6.30 21.91
N LEU A 572 16.84 5.87 23.17
CA LEU A 572 17.92 6.15 24.12
C LEU A 572 18.92 4.99 24.14
N ILE A 573 20.13 5.22 23.63
CA ILE A 573 21.27 4.31 23.78
C ILE A 573 21.84 4.50 25.20
N THR A 574 21.31 3.79 26.19
CA THR A 574 21.89 3.67 27.55
C THR A 574 22.83 2.48 27.65
N ASP A 575 23.65 2.37 28.69
CA ASP A 575 24.57 1.23 28.92
C ASP A 575 23.86 -0.15 28.95
N ASN A 576 22.54 -0.17 29.17
CA ASN A 576 21.68 -1.36 29.12
C ASN A 576 20.83 -1.48 27.83
N HIS A 577 20.98 -0.54 26.89
CA HIS A 577 20.26 -0.55 25.63
C HIS A 577 20.88 -1.60 24.68
N PRO A 578 20.09 -2.35 23.90
CA PRO A 578 20.60 -3.36 22.96
C PRO A 578 21.64 -2.83 21.97
N LEU A 579 21.67 -1.51 21.73
CA LEU A 579 22.56 -0.80 20.80
C LEU A 579 23.88 -0.30 21.44
N ALA A 580 24.09 -0.53 22.74
CA ALA A 580 25.16 0.09 23.52
C ALA A 580 26.42 -0.78 23.71
N LYS A 581 26.44 -2.01 23.18
CA LYS A 581 27.59 -2.91 23.35
C LYS A 581 28.89 -2.28 22.82
N GLU A 582 28.82 -1.46 21.76
CA GLU A 582 29.97 -0.70 21.24
C GLU A 582 29.72 0.79 20.94
N ASN A 583 28.51 1.32 21.18
CA ASN A 583 28.20 2.76 20.99
C ASN A 583 28.48 3.29 19.57
N LEU A 584 28.46 2.42 18.55
CA LEU A 584 28.70 2.79 17.16
C LEU A 584 27.38 3.09 16.44
N VAL A 585 27.31 4.24 15.79
CA VAL A 585 26.20 4.66 14.93
C VAL A 585 26.74 4.89 13.53
N LEU A 586 26.07 4.30 12.55
CA LEU A 586 26.38 4.51 11.15
C LEU A 586 25.52 5.66 10.62
N THR A 587 26.13 6.60 9.91
CA THR A 587 25.40 7.68 9.25
C THR A 587 25.54 7.59 7.75
N ILE A 588 24.44 7.77 7.04
CA ILE A 588 24.37 7.81 5.58
C ILE A 588 23.80 9.16 5.19
N SER A 589 24.50 9.87 4.30
CA SER A 589 24.11 11.20 3.83
C SER A 589 24.54 11.44 2.38
N GLY A 590 24.06 12.53 1.81
CA GLY A 590 24.49 13.03 0.51
C GLY A 590 25.08 14.43 0.61
N THR A 591 26.07 14.73 -0.23
CA THR A 591 26.62 16.08 -0.39
C THR A 591 26.45 16.55 -1.84
N PRO A 592 25.89 17.75 -2.10
CA PRO A 592 25.39 18.74 -1.12
C PRO A 592 24.20 18.25 -0.29
N LEU A 593 24.09 18.75 0.94
CA LEU A 593 23.00 18.40 1.86
C LEU A 593 21.68 19.00 1.38
N GLY A 594 20.59 18.30 1.67
CA GLY A 594 19.24 18.72 1.26
C GLY A 594 18.88 18.36 -0.19
N ASP A 595 19.86 18.18 -1.06
CA ASP A 595 19.63 17.81 -2.46
C ASP A 595 19.14 16.36 -2.61
N PRO A 596 17.96 16.11 -3.22
CA PRO A 596 17.46 14.76 -3.41
C PRO A 596 18.38 13.91 -4.32
N GLY A 597 18.68 12.69 -3.88
CA GLY A 597 19.40 11.69 -4.68
C GLY A 597 20.92 11.84 -4.70
N THR A 598 21.51 12.63 -3.80
CA THR A 598 22.96 12.84 -3.69
C THR A 598 23.65 11.88 -2.72
N THR A 599 22.98 10.83 -2.22
CA THR A 599 23.56 9.89 -1.25
C THR A 599 24.87 9.30 -1.77
N ASN A 600 25.97 9.69 -1.14
CA ASN A 600 27.34 9.37 -1.56
C ASN A 600 28.31 9.29 -0.37
N GLN A 601 27.84 9.42 0.87
CA GLN A 601 28.67 9.48 2.06
C GLN A 601 28.20 8.49 3.12
N LEU A 602 29.19 7.83 3.73
CA LEU A 602 29.05 6.91 4.85
C LEU A 602 30.03 7.34 5.95
N ARG A 603 29.57 7.49 7.19
CA ARG A 603 30.45 7.72 8.35
C ARG A 603 30.09 6.80 9.50
N LEU A 604 31.10 6.31 10.20
CA LEU A 604 30.94 5.55 11.44
C LEU A 604 31.29 6.47 12.61
N ILE A 605 30.36 6.62 13.55
CA ILE A 605 30.50 7.53 14.70
C ILE A 605 30.52 6.72 16.00
N SER A 606 31.51 6.96 16.85
CA SER A 606 31.55 6.47 18.23
C SER A 606 30.88 7.46 19.18
N LEU A 607 29.85 7.02 19.90
CA LEU A 607 29.17 7.84 20.90
C LEU A 607 30.00 8.01 22.19
N ARG A 608 31.00 7.14 22.44
CA ARG A 608 31.89 7.23 23.63
C ARG A 608 32.81 8.45 23.55
N GLU A 609 33.31 8.77 22.36
CA GLU A 609 34.27 9.88 22.15
C GLU A 609 33.61 11.26 22.23
N ARG A 610 32.28 11.34 22.02
CA ARG A 610 31.52 12.60 22.09
C ARG A 610 31.24 13.13 23.51
N LYS A 611 31.78 12.52 24.59
CA LYS A 611 31.53 12.91 26.00
C LYS A 611 30.06 13.26 26.29
N LEU A 612 29.12 12.48 25.76
CA LEU A 612 27.71 12.63 26.12
C LEU A 612 27.54 12.11 27.54
N LYS A 613 27.38 13.00 28.53
CA LYS A 613 27.24 12.56 29.93
C LYS A 613 25.87 11.92 30.12
N LEU A 614 25.81 10.79 30.85
CA LEU A 614 24.56 10.16 31.26
C LEU A 614 23.61 11.14 32.00
N SER A 615 24.15 12.16 32.66
CA SER A 615 23.38 13.22 33.35
C SER A 615 22.53 14.08 32.41
N ASP A 616 22.85 14.11 31.12
CA ASP A 616 22.15 14.93 30.12
C ASP A 616 20.90 14.22 29.56
N TRP A 617 20.62 13.00 30.04
CA TRP A 617 19.49 12.19 29.64
C TRP A 617 18.55 12.04 30.85
N LEU A 618 17.58 12.95 30.95
CA LEU A 618 16.58 12.92 32.01
C LEU A 618 15.60 11.75 31.81
N TYR A 619 15.69 10.78 32.72
CA TYR A 619 14.68 9.74 32.91
C TYR A 619 13.35 10.39 33.32
N VAL A 620 12.29 10.17 32.54
CA VAL A 620 10.92 10.31 33.04
C VAL A 620 10.18 9.03 32.66
N ARG A 621 9.73 8.31 33.68
CA ARG A 621 9.09 6.98 33.61
C ARG A 621 7.94 6.94 32.60
#